data_AF-A0A2A4TEI1-F1
#
_entry.id   AF-A0A2A4TEI1-F1
#
_cell.length_a   1.000
_cell.length_b   1.000
_cell.length_c   1.000
_cell.angle_alpha   90.00
_cell.angle_beta   90.00
_cell.angle_gamma   90.00
#
_symmetry.space_group_name_H-M   'P 1'
#
loop_
_entity.id
_entity.type
_entity.pdbx_description
1 polymer ?
#
loop_
_entity_poly.entity_id
_entity_poly.type
_entity_poly.pdbx_seq_one_letter_code
_entity_poly.pdbx_strand_id
1 'polypeptide(L)'
;MRKVFCLLGGLAVLTTASAQAYEKTGHRVVAELAERHLTMTTWENVRKILGNHSLASVANWADEMKSNPDDYWRRVNVYHYLNVPAGQTFENTERNPEGDVLSAYEEFTATLKSDTATAAEKEHALKFLVHIVGDMHQPMHFGHASDHGGNRVKVMWFDEVTDLHSVWDIFLVDKEKLSFTEWSNFLDKASPEQITTYQQATPIDWVHEGLELRDVVYAVGDRDFSWGYVYKYRPVIRKQLLKGGMRLAGVLNGIFEK
;
A
#
# COMPACT_ATOMS: atom_id res chain seq x y z
N MET A 1 63.13 2.14 -29.22
CA MET A 1 62.11 1.22 -28.67
C MET A 1 61.19 2.00 -27.74
N ARG A 2 60.02 2.46 -28.23
CA ARG A 2 59.02 3.16 -27.42
C ARG A 2 58.01 2.11 -26.90
N LYS A 3 57.93 1.95 -25.58
CA LYS A 3 56.97 1.07 -24.92
C LYS A 3 55.60 1.76 -24.91
N VAL A 4 54.61 1.13 -25.53
CA VAL A 4 53.19 1.53 -25.44
C VAL A 4 52.63 0.91 -24.16
N PHE A 5 52.17 1.74 -23.23
CA PHE A 5 51.39 1.30 -22.07
C PHE A 5 49.92 1.25 -22.50
N CYS A 6 49.38 0.06 -22.67
CA CYS A 6 47.94 -0.16 -22.79
C CYS A 6 47.31 -0.06 -21.40
N LEU A 7 46.61 1.03 -21.12
CA LEU A 7 45.67 1.13 -20.01
C LEU A 7 44.40 0.35 -20.39
N LEU A 8 44.25 -0.85 -19.84
CA LEU A 8 42.99 -1.58 -19.80
C LEU A 8 42.07 -0.88 -18.80
N GLY A 9 41.17 -0.03 -19.31
CA GLY A 9 40.06 0.51 -18.53
C GLY A 9 39.06 -0.61 -18.23
N GLY A 10 38.97 -1.03 -16.97
CA GLY A 10 37.91 -1.91 -16.50
C GLY A 10 36.57 -1.17 -16.54
N LEU A 11 35.67 -1.61 -17.41
CA LEU A 11 34.30 -1.13 -17.47
C LEU A 11 33.55 -1.72 -16.25
N ALA A 12 33.37 -0.92 -15.20
CA ALA A 12 32.48 -1.29 -14.09
C ALA A 12 31.04 -1.24 -14.61
N VAL A 13 30.46 -2.41 -14.86
CA VAL A 13 29.02 -2.55 -15.15
C VAL A 13 28.28 -2.27 -13.85
N LEU A 14 27.82 -1.04 -13.67
CA LEU A 14 26.81 -0.68 -12.67
C LEU A 14 25.50 -1.33 -13.10
N THR A 15 25.20 -2.52 -12.58
CA THR A 15 23.84 -3.07 -12.67
C THR A 15 22.97 -2.25 -11.73
N THR A 16 22.14 -1.35 -12.28
CA THR A 16 21.03 -0.75 -11.56
C THR A 16 20.05 -1.87 -11.21
N ALA A 17 20.19 -2.46 -10.02
CA ALA A 17 19.19 -3.36 -9.49
C ALA A 17 17.87 -2.59 -9.40
N SER A 18 16.87 -3.07 -10.12
CA SER A 18 15.59 -2.40 -10.35
C SER A 18 14.94 -1.95 -9.04
N ALA A 19 14.76 -0.64 -8.87
CA ALA A 19 14.08 -0.02 -7.73
C ALA A 19 12.54 -0.22 -7.74
N GLN A 20 12.02 -1.27 -8.38
CA GLN A 20 10.59 -1.49 -8.58
C GLN A 20 10.00 -2.68 -7.80
N ALA A 21 10.75 -3.26 -6.86
CA ALA A 21 10.34 -4.48 -6.16
C ALA A 21 9.60 -4.22 -4.81
N TYR A 22 9.50 -2.98 -4.34
CA TYR A 22 9.28 -2.71 -2.92
C TYR A 22 7.90 -2.19 -2.51
N GLU A 23 7.27 -1.25 -3.25
CA GLU A 23 5.81 -0.98 -3.18
C GLU A 23 5.05 -2.32 -3.16
N LYS A 24 5.56 -3.25 -3.99
CA LYS A 24 5.00 -4.58 -4.19
C LYS A 24 4.95 -5.50 -2.97
N THR A 25 5.83 -5.32 -1.99
CA THR A 25 5.90 -6.21 -0.82
C THR A 25 4.84 -5.85 0.21
N GLY A 26 4.61 -4.57 0.47
CA GLY A 26 3.61 -4.11 1.44
C GLY A 26 2.21 -4.61 1.10
N HIS A 27 1.75 -4.38 -0.14
CA HIS A 27 0.45 -4.85 -0.62
C HIS A 27 0.32 -6.37 -0.56
N ARG A 28 1.39 -7.10 -0.93
CA ARG A 28 1.39 -8.57 -0.84
C ARG A 28 1.26 -9.08 0.58
N VAL A 29 1.88 -8.42 1.55
CA VAL A 29 1.76 -8.76 2.98
C VAL A 29 0.34 -8.51 3.47
N VAL A 30 -0.25 -7.35 3.15
CA VAL A 30 -1.65 -7.04 3.50
C VAL A 30 -2.58 -8.09 2.91
N ALA A 31 -2.44 -8.40 1.62
CA ALA A 31 -3.29 -9.36 0.92
C ALA A 31 -3.10 -10.82 1.42
N GLU A 32 -1.87 -11.25 1.70
CA GLU A 32 -1.57 -12.57 2.27
C GLU A 32 -2.14 -12.72 3.68
N LEU A 33 -1.97 -11.71 4.53
CA LEU A 33 -2.58 -11.69 5.86
C LEU A 33 -4.10 -11.71 5.77
N ALA A 34 -4.70 -11.01 4.82
CA ALA A 34 -6.13 -11.04 4.62
C ALA A 34 -6.62 -12.43 4.20
N GLU A 35 -5.96 -13.07 3.23
CA GLU A 35 -6.34 -14.37 2.70
C GLU A 35 -6.34 -15.48 3.77
N ARG A 36 -5.38 -15.43 4.70
CA ARG A 36 -5.30 -16.36 5.84
C ARG A 36 -6.44 -16.24 6.84
N HIS A 37 -7.12 -15.09 6.86
CA HIS A 37 -8.21 -14.78 7.80
C HIS A 37 -9.58 -14.70 7.12
N LEU A 38 -9.67 -15.14 5.86
CA LEU A 38 -10.96 -15.34 5.21
C LEU A 38 -11.67 -16.55 5.82
N THR A 39 -12.99 -16.47 5.94
CA THR A 39 -13.80 -17.67 6.18
C THR A 39 -13.83 -18.53 4.92
N MET A 40 -14.18 -19.81 5.08
CA MET A 40 -14.21 -20.75 3.94
C MET A 40 -15.14 -20.26 2.82
N THR A 41 -16.33 -19.77 3.18
CA THR A 41 -17.31 -19.22 2.22
C THR A 41 -16.74 -18.03 1.45
N THR A 42 -16.08 -17.11 2.15
CA THR A 42 -15.43 -15.95 1.53
C THR A 42 -14.30 -16.37 0.61
N TRP A 43 -13.45 -17.29 1.05
CA TRP A 43 -12.35 -17.81 0.26
C TRP A 43 -12.84 -18.47 -1.03
N GLU A 44 -13.90 -19.29 -0.96
CA GLU A 44 -14.51 -19.91 -2.15
C GLU A 44 -15.05 -18.87 -3.13
N ASN A 45 -15.72 -17.83 -2.64
CA ASN A 45 -16.25 -16.76 -3.50
C ASN A 45 -15.14 -15.90 -4.12
N VAL A 46 -14.09 -15.58 -3.35
CA VAL A 46 -12.88 -14.93 -3.87
C VAL A 46 -12.25 -15.77 -4.98
N ARG A 47 -12.13 -17.09 -4.81
CA ARG A 47 -11.58 -17.98 -5.85
C ARG A 47 -12.47 -18.13 -7.08
N LYS A 48 -13.80 -18.02 -6.95
CA LYS A 48 -14.69 -17.96 -8.12
C LYS A 48 -14.42 -16.71 -8.97
N ILE A 49 -14.07 -15.59 -8.32
CA ILE A 49 -13.78 -14.32 -9.00
C ILE A 49 -12.36 -14.31 -9.59
N LEU A 50 -11.35 -14.75 -8.82
CA LEU A 50 -9.93 -14.66 -9.21
C LEU A 50 -9.37 -15.92 -9.88
N GLY A 51 -10.13 -17.02 -9.89
CA GLY A 51 -9.67 -18.31 -10.40
C GLY A 51 -8.49 -18.89 -9.60
N ASN A 52 -7.35 -19.04 -10.27
CA ASN A 52 -6.13 -19.62 -9.68
C ASN A 52 -5.22 -18.59 -9.00
N HIS A 53 -5.60 -17.32 -9.00
CA HIS A 53 -4.84 -16.25 -8.38
C HIS A 53 -5.17 -16.13 -6.89
N SER A 54 -4.14 -15.98 -6.05
CA SER A 54 -4.28 -15.59 -4.64
C SER A 54 -4.47 -14.07 -4.54
N LEU A 55 -4.97 -13.57 -3.40
CA LEU A 55 -5.06 -12.13 -3.13
C LEU A 55 -3.67 -11.49 -3.25
N ALA A 56 -2.65 -12.11 -2.65
CA ALA A 56 -1.27 -11.64 -2.75
C ALA A 56 -0.76 -11.57 -4.20
N SER A 57 -1.18 -12.49 -5.07
CA SER A 57 -0.74 -12.48 -6.47
C SER A 57 -1.31 -11.29 -7.27
N VAL A 58 -2.48 -10.77 -6.89
CA VAL A 58 -3.14 -9.64 -7.56
C VAL A 58 -2.99 -8.31 -6.83
N ALA A 59 -2.34 -8.30 -5.65
CA ALA A 59 -2.30 -7.14 -4.76
C ALA A 59 -1.65 -5.89 -5.36
N ASN A 60 -0.78 -6.06 -6.38
CA ASN A 60 -0.10 -4.95 -7.07
C ASN A 60 -0.72 -4.61 -8.43
N TRP A 61 -1.80 -5.30 -8.81
CA TRP A 61 -2.36 -5.19 -10.14
C TRP A 61 -2.82 -3.75 -10.45
N ALA A 62 -3.38 -3.02 -9.47
CA ALA A 62 -3.82 -1.64 -9.69
C ALA A 62 -2.65 -0.71 -10.09
N ASP A 63 -1.48 -0.82 -9.43
CA ASP A 63 -0.29 -0.06 -9.83
C ASP A 63 0.27 -0.47 -11.19
N GLU A 64 0.26 -1.78 -11.48
CA GLU A 64 0.69 -2.29 -12.78
C GLU A 64 -0.15 -1.68 -13.90
N MET A 65 -1.45 -1.48 -13.66
CA MET A 65 -2.36 -0.86 -14.62
C MET A 65 -2.16 0.65 -14.79
N LYS A 66 -1.43 1.35 -13.91
CA LYS A 66 -1.01 2.75 -14.15
C LYS A 66 -0.15 2.90 -15.42
N SER A 67 0.47 1.80 -15.87
CA SER A 67 1.24 1.76 -17.11
C SER A 67 0.39 1.50 -18.37
N ASN A 68 -0.91 1.22 -18.21
CA ASN A 68 -1.81 1.04 -19.34
C ASN A 68 -2.11 2.42 -19.99
N PRO A 69 -2.00 2.55 -21.33
CA PRO A 69 -2.16 3.82 -22.00
C PRO A 69 -3.61 4.34 -22.05
N ASP A 70 -4.63 3.51 -21.78
CA ASP A 70 -6.04 3.91 -21.87
C ASP A 70 -6.36 5.03 -20.85
N ASP A 71 -7.15 6.01 -21.29
CA ASP A 71 -7.51 7.18 -20.50
C ASP A 71 -8.17 6.86 -19.16
N TYR A 72 -8.85 5.71 -19.08
CA TYR A 72 -9.43 5.19 -17.85
C TYR A 72 -8.38 5.09 -16.74
N TRP A 73 -7.24 4.47 -17.01
CA TRP A 73 -6.18 4.21 -16.03
C TRP A 73 -5.52 5.48 -15.53
N ARG A 74 -5.45 6.51 -16.39
CA ARG A 74 -4.97 7.83 -15.96
C ARG A 74 -5.93 8.52 -15.00
N ARG A 75 -7.25 8.37 -15.20
CA ARG A 75 -8.27 8.97 -14.33
C ARG A 75 -8.32 8.28 -12.97
N VAL A 76 -8.30 6.95 -12.93
CA VAL A 76 -8.40 6.20 -11.66
C VAL A 76 -7.11 6.21 -10.82
N ASN A 77 -6.05 6.88 -11.26
CA ASN A 77 -4.85 7.11 -10.44
C ASN A 77 -5.16 7.80 -9.11
N VAL A 78 -6.21 8.62 -9.07
CA VAL A 78 -6.65 9.33 -7.85
C VAL A 78 -7.20 8.36 -6.80
N TYR A 79 -7.57 7.13 -7.18
CA TYR A 79 -8.11 6.10 -6.28
C TYR A 79 -7.08 5.52 -5.31
N HIS A 80 -5.80 5.88 -5.43
CA HIS A 80 -4.74 5.37 -4.56
C HIS A 80 -4.51 6.22 -3.31
N TYR A 81 -5.06 7.43 -3.21
CA TYR A 81 -4.77 8.33 -2.10
C TYR A 81 -5.94 9.24 -1.76
N LEU A 82 -5.87 9.88 -0.59
CA LEU A 82 -6.76 10.94 -0.16
C LEU A 82 -5.92 11.99 0.56
N ASN A 83 -5.54 13.05 -0.16
CA ASN A 83 -4.71 14.09 0.40
C ASN A 83 -5.55 15.13 1.16
N VAL A 84 -5.10 15.48 2.38
CA VAL A 84 -5.68 16.55 3.20
C VAL A 84 -4.66 17.67 3.33
N PRO A 85 -4.98 18.92 2.96
CA PRO A 85 -4.07 20.05 3.10
C PRO A 85 -3.57 20.25 4.55
N ALA A 86 -2.37 20.80 4.70
CA ALA A 86 -1.82 21.13 6.02
C ALA A 86 -2.74 22.11 6.77
N GLY A 87 -3.08 21.79 8.02
CA GLY A 87 -3.98 22.59 8.86
C GLY A 87 -5.48 22.36 8.59
N GLN A 88 -5.83 21.47 7.66
CA GLN A 88 -7.21 21.02 7.44
C GLN A 88 -7.46 19.64 8.05
N THR A 89 -8.74 19.32 8.25
CA THR A 89 -9.23 18.00 8.66
C THR A 89 -9.92 17.32 7.49
N PHE A 90 -10.18 16.02 7.61
CA PHE A 90 -10.94 15.29 6.60
C PHE A 90 -12.31 15.93 6.31
N GLU A 91 -13.02 16.40 7.34
CA GLU A 91 -14.37 16.95 7.26
C GLU A 91 -14.45 18.33 6.61
N ASN A 92 -13.37 19.12 6.70
CA ASN A 92 -13.35 20.48 6.15
C ASN A 92 -12.53 20.59 4.85
N THR A 93 -11.97 19.49 4.38
CA THR A 93 -11.27 19.41 3.09
C THR A 93 -12.27 19.16 1.97
N GLU A 94 -12.20 19.98 0.92
CA GLU A 94 -12.89 19.69 -0.33
C GLU A 94 -12.25 18.46 -0.98
N ARG A 95 -13.01 17.37 -1.11
CA ARG A 95 -12.55 16.13 -1.73
C ARG A 95 -12.41 16.31 -3.25
N ASN A 96 -11.50 15.55 -3.84
CA ASN A 96 -11.31 15.55 -5.29
C ASN A 96 -12.62 15.12 -5.98
N PRO A 97 -13.20 15.94 -6.88
CA PRO A 97 -14.45 15.59 -7.58
C PRO A 97 -14.30 14.38 -8.51
N GLU A 98 -13.08 14.02 -8.91
CA GLU A 98 -12.79 12.80 -9.68
C GLU A 98 -12.72 11.54 -8.79
N GLY A 99 -12.84 11.70 -7.47
CA GLY A 99 -12.75 10.63 -6.47
C GLY A 99 -11.39 10.56 -5.77
N ASP A 100 -11.32 9.65 -4.80
CA ASP A 100 -10.15 9.34 -3.99
C ASP A 100 -10.23 7.87 -3.50
N VAL A 101 -9.27 7.45 -2.68
CA VAL A 101 -9.21 6.07 -2.14
C VAL A 101 -10.48 5.65 -1.38
N LEU A 102 -11.15 6.57 -0.69
CA LEU A 102 -12.35 6.27 0.08
C LEU A 102 -13.56 6.10 -0.84
N SER A 103 -13.74 6.95 -1.85
CA SER A 103 -14.83 6.77 -2.82
C SER A 103 -14.63 5.50 -3.66
N ALA A 104 -13.38 5.19 -4.01
CA ALA A 104 -13.03 3.94 -4.70
C ALA A 104 -13.35 2.72 -3.85
N TYR A 105 -13.04 2.75 -2.55
CA TYR A 105 -13.43 1.71 -1.60
C TYR A 105 -14.96 1.52 -1.58
N GLU A 106 -15.73 2.60 -1.49
CA GLU A 106 -17.20 2.55 -1.49
C GLU A 106 -17.75 1.97 -2.81
N GLU A 107 -17.22 2.41 -3.95
CA GLU A 107 -17.61 1.94 -5.29
C GLU A 107 -17.34 0.44 -5.48
N PHE A 108 -16.12 -0.02 -5.17
CA PHE A 108 -15.74 -1.41 -5.40
C PHE A 108 -16.40 -2.35 -4.40
N THR A 109 -16.59 -1.94 -3.15
CA THR A 109 -17.39 -2.74 -2.20
C THR A 109 -18.85 -2.84 -2.63
N ALA A 110 -19.44 -1.78 -3.20
CA ALA A 110 -20.79 -1.83 -3.76
C ALA A 110 -20.87 -2.76 -4.98
N THR A 111 -19.88 -2.71 -5.87
CA THR A 111 -19.79 -3.58 -7.05
C THR A 111 -19.73 -5.06 -6.67
N LEU A 112 -18.92 -5.40 -5.66
CA LEU A 112 -18.80 -6.79 -5.21
C LEU A 112 -20.11 -7.33 -4.60
N LYS A 113 -20.85 -6.47 -3.89
CA LYS A 113 -22.16 -6.78 -3.29
C LYS A 113 -23.31 -6.81 -4.31
N SER A 114 -23.12 -6.29 -5.52
CA SER A 114 -24.18 -6.20 -6.52
C SER A 114 -24.48 -7.56 -7.15
N ASP A 115 -25.77 -7.92 -7.24
CA ASP A 115 -26.24 -9.13 -7.93
C ASP A 115 -26.24 -8.99 -9.45
N THR A 116 -26.19 -7.74 -9.95
CA THR A 116 -26.24 -7.45 -11.40
C THR A 116 -24.87 -7.14 -12.00
N ALA A 117 -23.84 -6.98 -11.16
CA ALA A 117 -22.47 -6.77 -11.64
C ALA A 117 -21.96 -8.02 -12.36
N THR A 118 -21.34 -7.82 -13.52
CA THR A 118 -20.73 -8.87 -14.32
C THR A 118 -19.52 -9.47 -13.61
N ALA A 119 -19.11 -10.68 -14.03
CA ALA A 119 -17.91 -11.33 -13.49
C ALA A 119 -16.65 -10.45 -13.67
N ALA A 120 -16.53 -9.76 -14.82
CA ALA A 120 -15.40 -8.87 -15.09
C ALA A 120 -15.39 -7.64 -14.18
N GLU A 121 -16.56 -7.04 -13.91
CA GLU A 121 -16.67 -5.91 -12.98
C GLU A 121 -16.33 -6.35 -11.54
N LYS A 122 -16.78 -7.54 -11.12
CA LYS A 122 -16.42 -8.08 -9.80
C LYS A 122 -14.92 -8.41 -9.69
N GLU A 123 -14.30 -8.95 -10.74
CA GLU A 123 -12.87 -9.20 -10.76
C GLU A 123 -12.07 -7.88 -10.66
N HIS A 124 -12.46 -6.89 -11.46
CA HIS A 124 -11.88 -5.56 -11.44
C HIS A 124 -11.99 -4.91 -10.05
N ALA A 125 -13.20 -4.92 -9.47
CA ALA A 125 -13.48 -4.37 -8.16
C ALA A 125 -12.71 -5.10 -7.05
N LEU A 126 -12.62 -6.43 -7.10
CA LEU A 126 -11.88 -7.20 -6.10
C LEU A 126 -10.38 -6.88 -6.15
N LYS A 127 -9.78 -6.84 -7.33
CA LYS A 127 -8.35 -6.53 -7.47
C LYS A 127 -8.03 -5.11 -7.00
N PHE A 128 -8.86 -4.13 -7.34
CA PHE A 128 -8.71 -2.78 -6.80
C PHE A 128 -8.90 -2.74 -5.30
N LEU A 129 -9.95 -3.36 -4.76
CA LEU A 129 -10.24 -3.34 -3.32
C LEU A 129 -9.09 -3.92 -2.50
N VAL A 130 -8.50 -5.04 -2.94
CA VAL A 130 -7.31 -5.65 -2.31
C VAL A 130 -6.15 -4.65 -2.25
N HIS A 131 -5.93 -3.91 -3.34
CA HIS A 131 -4.85 -2.95 -3.44
C HIS A 131 -5.08 -1.72 -2.54
N ILE A 132 -6.22 -1.05 -2.70
CA ILE A 132 -6.50 0.23 -2.04
C ILE A 132 -6.71 0.10 -0.54
N VAL A 133 -7.14 -1.06 -0.02
CA VAL A 133 -7.14 -1.28 1.43
C VAL A 133 -5.70 -1.31 1.97
N GLY A 134 -4.72 -1.75 1.18
CA GLY A 134 -3.30 -1.57 1.47
C GLY A 134 -2.89 -0.10 1.50
N ASP A 135 -3.26 0.67 0.47
CA ASP A 135 -3.00 2.12 0.39
C ASP A 135 -3.57 2.87 1.59
N MET A 136 -4.80 2.55 2.01
CA MET A 136 -5.45 3.15 3.18
C MET A 136 -4.76 2.85 4.52
N HIS A 137 -3.69 2.05 4.53
CA HIS A 137 -2.86 1.79 5.70
C HIS A 137 -1.45 2.36 5.56
N GLN A 138 -1.12 3.01 4.45
CA GLN A 138 0.14 3.68 4.21
C GLN A 138 -0.05 5.19 4.50
N PRO A 139 0.56 5.75 5.56
CA PRO A 139 0.26 7.10 6.03
C PRO A 139 0.50 8.22 4.99
N MET A 140 1.42 8.02 4.06
CA MET A 140 1.74 8.98 3.01
C MET A 140 0.69 9.01 1.89
N HIS A 141 -0.24 8.05 1.84
CA HIS A 141 -1.43 8.10 0.98
C HIS A 141 -2.53 8.99 1.58
N PHE A 142 -2.33 9.51 2.80
CA PHE A 142 -3.14 10.57 3.40
C PHE A 142 -2.41 11.92 3.50
N GLY A 143 -1.31 12.07 2.77
CA GLY A 143 -0.39 13.19 2.93
C GLY A 143 -0.93 14.54 2.46
N HIS A 144 -0.04 15.54 2.36
CA HIS A 144 -0.44 16.88 1.93
C HIS A 144 -0.49 16.99 0.40
N ALA A 145 -1.57 17.60 -0.10
CA ALA A 145 -1.73 17.81 -1.55
C ALA A 145 -0.60 18.66 -2.15
N SER A 146 -0.08 19.65 -1.41
CA SER A 146 0.99 20.55 -1.85
C SER A 146 2.31 19.85 -2.17
N ASP A 147 2.58 18.72 -1.51
CA ASP A 147 3.81 17.94 -1.66
C ASP A 147 3.59 16.55 -2.29
N HIS A 148 2.39 16.31 -2.85
CA HIS A 148 2.00 15.04 -3.46
C HIS A 148 2.18 13.87 -2.49
N GLY A 149 1.64 14.01 -1.28
CA GLY A 149 1.74 12.98 -0.26
C GLY A 149 3.18 12.67 0.14
N GLY A 150 4.03 13.69 0.23
CA GLY A 150 5.43 13.57 0.65
C GLY A 150 6.43 13.29 -0.47
N ASN A 151 5.99 13.08 -1.72
CA ASN A 151 6.87 12.87 -2.88
C ASN A 151 7.82 14.07 -3.12
N ARG A 152 7.41 15.28 -2.72
CA ARG A 152 8.23 16.50 -2.80
C ARG A 152 9.04 16.80 -1.54
N VAL A 153 8.90 16.01 -0.47
CA VAL A 153 9.67 16.16 0.77
C VAL A 153 10.95 15.34 0.66
N LYS A 154 12.04 15.97 0.21
CA LYS A 154 13.34 15.30 0.06
C LYS A 154 14.01 15.02 1.40
N VAL A 155 14.54 13.81 1.53
CA VAL A 155 15.22 13.26 2.72
C VAL A 155 16.45 12.47 2.31
N MET A 156 17.40 12.28 3.22
CA MET A 156 18.50 11.34 3.08
C MET A 156 18.09 10.00 3.70
N TRP A 157 18.31 8.90 3.00
CA TRP A 157 18.09 7.54 3.49
C TRP A 157 19.37 6.74 3.31
N PHE A 158 20.10 6.47 4.41
CA PHE A 158 21.40 5.78 4.38
C PHE A 158 22.35 6.34 3.30
N ASP A 159 22.59 7.66 3.37
CA ASP A 159 23.47 8.39 2.45
C ASP A 159 22.95 8.53 1.00
N GLU A 160 21.73 8.09 0.70
CA GLU A 160 21.08 8.29 -0.61
C GLU A 160 19.92 9.27 -0.52
N VAL A 161 19.83 10.20 -1.49
CA VAL A 161 18.72 11.15 -1.57
C VAL A 161 17.48 10.48 -2.12
N THR A 162 16.37 10.59 -1.39
CA THR A 162 15.04 10.14 -1.81
C THR A 162 13.95 11.10 -1.32
N ASP A 163 12.70 10.67 -1.22
CA ASP A 163 11.60 11.40 -0.62
C ASP A 163 10.87 10.62 0.47
N LEU A 164 10.16 11.36 1.31
CA LEU A 164 9.44 10.82 2.46
C LEU A 164 8.41 9.76 2.05
N HIS A 165 7.74 9.94 0.92
CA HIS A 165 6.77 8.97 0.41
C HIS A 165 7.45 7.62 0.16
N SER A 166 8.54 7.62 -0.62
CA SER A 166 9.33 6.43 -0.94
C SER A 166 9.91 5.76 0.32
N VAL A 167 10.25 6.50 1.37
CA VAL A 167 10.72 5.90 2.64
C VAL A 167 9.66 5.01 3.27
N TRP A 168 8.40 5.43 3.25
CA TRP A 168 7.30 4.71 3.86
C TRP A 168 6.76 3.60 2.97
N ASP A 169 6.68 3.87 1.68
CA ASP A 169 6.10 2.96 0.69
C ASP A 169 7.04 1.79 0.36
N ILE A 170 8.36 2.08 0.33
CA ILE A 170 9.38 1.18 -0.18
C ILE A 170 10.41 0.87 0.91
N PHE A 171 11.15 1.89 1.37
CA PHE A 171 12.45 1.61 2.01
C PHE A 171 12.34 1.04 3.42
N LEU A 172 11.35 1.43 4.22
CA LEU A 172 11.15 0.87 5.55
C LEU A 172 10.78 -0.61 5.49
N VAL A 173 9.92 -1.01 4.56
CA VAL A 173 9.52 -2.41 4.36
C VAL A 173 10.71 -3.21 3.82
N ASP A 174 11.42 -2.68 2.84
CA ASP A 174 12.60 -3.32 2.25
C ASP A 174 13.76 -3.48 3.25
N LYS A 175 13.93 -2.56 4.20
CA LYS A 175 15.07 -2.61 5.11
C LYS A 175 15.15 -3.90 5.91
N GLU A 176 14.03 -4.59 6.11
CA GLU A 176 13.97 -5.88 6.79
C GLU A 176 14.46 -7.05 5.92
N LYS A 177 14.52 -6.88 4.60
CA LYS A 177 14.97 -7.89 3.61
C LYS A 177 14.20 -9.21 3.70
N LEU A 178 12.92 -9.12 4.04
CA LEU A 178 12.00 -10.26 4.12
C LEU A 178 11.14 -10.33 2.86
N SER A 179 10.90 -11.53 2.38
CA SER A 179 9.82 -11.80 1.41
C SER A 179 8.44 -11.53 2.03
N PHE A 180 7.42 -11.35 1.20
CA PHE A 180 6.05 -11.10 1.71
C PHE A 180 5.52 -12.27 2.56
N THR A 181 5.95 -13.50 2.30
CA THR A 181 5.55 -14.67 3.09
C THR A 181 6.25 -14.70 4.45
N GLU A 182 7.54 -14.37 4.53
CA GLU A 182 8.27 -14.22 5.80
C GLU A 182 7.69 -13.09 6.65
N TRP A 183 7.42 -11.94 6.03
CA TRP A 183 6.71 -10.84 6.65
C TRP A 183 5.38 -11.29 7.25
N SER A 184 4.54 -11.95 6.45
CA SER A 184 3.22 -12.42 6.88
C SER A 184 3.35 -13.42 8.04
N ASN A 185 4.29 -14.37 7.97
CA ASN A 185 4.54 -15.32 9.05
C ASN A 185 5.01 -14.65 10.35
N PHE A 186 5.72 -13.52 10.26
CA PHE A 186 6.15 -12.78 11.45
C PHE A 186 5.04 -11.94 12.07
N LEU A 187 4.14 -11.41 11.23
CA LEU A 187 3.08 -10.48 11.63
C LEU A 187 1.78 -11.16 12.04
N ASP A 188 1.48 -12.36 11.53
CA ASP A 188 0.24 -13.09 11.76
C ASP A 188 0.16 -13.66 13.19
N LYS A 189 0.03 -12.75 14.16
CA LYS A 189 0.10 -13.01 15.61
C LYS A 189 -0.91 -12.18 16.41
N ALA A 190 -1.89 -11.58 15.73
CA ALA A 190 -2.96 -10.84 16.40
C ALA A 190 -3.82 -11.79 17.24
N SER A 191 -4.19 -11.38 18.45
CA SER A 191 -5.16 -12.14 19.26
C SER A 191 -6.57 -12.04 18.65
N PRO A 192 -7.50 -12.96 18.96
CA PRO A 192 -8.89 -12.87 18.50
C PRO A 192 -9.56 -11.52 18.81
N GLU A 193 -9.25 -10.92 19.96
CA GLU A 193 -9.76 -9.60 20.37
C GLU A 193 -9.19 -8.49 19.50
N GLN A 194 -7.89 -8.55 19.15
CA GLN A 194 -7.26 -7.60 18.24
C GLN A 194 -7.85 -7.71 16.83
N ILE A 195 -8.05 -8.94 16.33
CA ILE A 195 -8.67 -9.19 15.03
C ILE A 195 -10.08 -8.58 15.00
N THR A 196 -10.89 -8.89 16.01
CA THR A 196 -12.25 -8.33 16.15
C THR A 196 -12.24 -6.80 16.16
N THR A 197 -11.33 -6.21 16.94
CA THR A 197 -11.18 -4.74 17.03
C THR A 197 -10.83 -4.13 15.67
N TYR A 198 -9.89 -4.73 14.94
CA TYR A 198 -9.49 -4.22 13.62
C TYR A 198 -10.61 -4.35 12.59
N GLN A 199 -11.37 -5.45 12.62
CA GLN A 199 -12.48 -5.72 11.69
C GLN A 199 -13.74 -4.90 11.96
N GLN A 200 -13.92 -4.37 13.18
CA GLN A 200 -15.03 -3.48 13.52
C GLN A 200 -14.80 -2.02 13.12
N ALA A 201 -13.55 -1.61 12.90
CA ALA A 201 -13.22 -0.25 12.49
C ALA A 201 -13.76 0.05 11.09
N THR A 202 -14.40 1.20 10.92
CA THR A 202 -14.95 1.66 9.65
C THR A 202 -13.88 2.28 8.75
N PRO A 203 -14.11 2.40 7.44
CA PRO A 203 -13.17 3.09 6.54
C PRO A 203 -12.86 4.53 6.96
N ILE A 204 -13.82 5.23 7.56
CA ILE A 204 -13.62 6.59 8.11
C ILE A 204 -12.65 6.55 9.30
N ASP A 205 -12.76 5.56 10.18
CA ASP A 205 -11.79 5.38 11.27
C ASP A 205 -10.37 5.17 10.71
N TRP A 206 -10.22 4.45 9.60
CA TRP A 206 -8.92 4.21 8.97
C TRP A 206 -8.33 5.50 8.40
N VAL A 207 -9.16 6.35 7.79
CA VAL A 207 -8.75 7.68 7.32
C VAL A 207 -8.25 8.52 8.49
N HIS A 208 -8.98 8.58 9.61
CA HIS A 208 -8.55 9.34 10.79
C HIS A 208 -7.24 8.81 11.38
N GLU A 209 -7.11 7.49 11.55
CA GLU A 209 -5.86 6.88 12.01
C GLU A 209 -4.68 7.17 11.05
N GLY A 210 -4.94 7.15 9.75
CA GLY A 210 -3.94 7.48 8.72
C GLY A 210 -3.48 8.93 8.80
N LEU A 211 -4.40 9.88 8.98
CA LEU A 211 -4.11 11.31 9.15
C LEU A 211 -3.37 11.61 10.45
N GLU A 212 -3.74 10.97 11.56
CA GLU A 212 -2.99 11.07 12.83
C GLU A 212 -1.56 10.54 12.67
N LEU A 213 -1.40 9.40 11.99
CA LEU A 213 -0.08 8.83 11.77
C LEU A 213 0.75 9.70 10.84
N ARG A 214 0.16 10.21 9.77
CA ARG A 214 0.79 11.16 8.83
C ARG A 214 1.44 12.31 9.56
N ASP A 215 0.76 12.95 10.51
CA ASP A 215 1.31 14.10 11.24
C ASP A 215 2.60 13.75 12.00
N VAL A 216 2.68 12.53 12.54
CA VAL A 216 3.90 11.99 13.16
C VAL A 216 5.00 11.74 12.11
N VAL A 217 4.63 11.26 10.92
CA VAL A 217 5.56 10.97 9.82
C VAL A 217 6.18 12.24 9.23
N TYR A 218 5.38 13.31 9.08
CA TYR A 218 5.84 14.60 8.56
C TYR A 218 6.76 15.37 9.53
N ALA A 219 6.89 14.93 10.79
CA ALA A 219 7.90 15.41 11.73
C ALA A 219 9.31 14.88 11.39
N VAL A 220 9.82 15.30 10.23
CA VAL A 220 11.04 14.76 9.59
C VAL A 220 12.36 15.22 10.21
N GLY A 221 12.36 16.15 11.16
CA GLY A 221 13.58 16.61 11.85
C GLY A 221 14.65 17.15 10.90
N ASP A 222 15.89 16.66 11.05
CA ASP A 222 17.06 16.98 10.21
C ASP A 222 17.01 16.35 8.81
N ARG A 223 16.02 15.48 8.55
CA ARG A 223 15.82 14.76 7.29
C ARG A 223 16.95 13.79 6.94
N ASP A 224 17.70 13.32 7.94
CA ASP A 224 18.72 12.28 7.78
C ASP A 224 18.27 10.97 8.44
N PHE A 225 17.79 10.05 7.61
CA PHE A 225 17.18 8.80 8.05
C PHE A 225 18.16 7.65 7.94
N SER A 226 18.52 7.11 9.09
CA SER A 226 19.37 5.93 9.22
C SER A 226 18.74 4.92 10.19
N TRP A 227 19.56 4.13 10.89
CA TRP A 227 19.11 3.08 11.80
C TRP A 227 18.17 3.58 12.90
N GLY A 228 18.34 4.81 13.39
CA GLY A 228 17.44 5.41 14.38
C GLY A 228 16.00 5.55 13.86
N TYR A 229 15.84 5.96 12.60
CA TYR A 229 14.54 6.09 11.95
C TYR A 229 13.88 4.72 11.76
N VAL A 230 14.66 3.73 11.29
CA VAL A 230 14.20 2.33 11.15
C VAL A 230 13.73 1.78 12.49
N TYR A 231 14.52 1.94 13.55
CA TYR A 231 14.17 1.46 14.89
C TYR A 231 12.86 2.09 15.39
N LYS A 232 12.70 3.40 15.19
CA LYS A 232 11.52 4.15 15.61
C LYS A 232 10.24 3.69 14.89
N TYR A 233 10.30 3.51 13.57
CA TYR A 233 9.09 3.31 12.75
C TYR A 233 8.85 1.86 12.32
N ARG A 234 9.77 0.93 12.55
CA ARG A 234 9.53 -0.51 12.34
C ARG A 234 8.27 -1.01 13.05
N PRO A 235 8.03 -0.74 14.35
CA PRO A 235 6.80 -1.19 15.01
C PRO A 235 5.53 -0.60 14.37
N VAL A 236 5.61 0.61 13.84
CA VAL A 236 4.50 1.30 13.17
C VAL A 236 4.15 0.62 11.85
N ILE A 237 5.13 0.41 10.96
CA ILE A 237 4.92 -0.28 9.68
C ILE A 237 4.35 -1.68 9.91
N ARG A 238 4.90 -2.43 10.88
CA ARG A 238 4.39 -3.76 11.25
C ARG A 238 2.93 -3.73 11.66
N LYS A 239 2.54 -2.73 12.45
CA LYS A 239 1.15 -2.54 12.90
C LYS A 239 0.23 -2.17 11.74
N GLN A 240 0.67 -1.31 10.81
CA GLN A 240 -0.12 -0.90 9.65
C GLN A 240 -0.36 -2.06 8.68
N LEU A 241 0.68 -2.85 8.36
CA LEU A 241 0.54 -4.05 7.53
C LEU A 241 -0.43 -5.07 8.15
N LEU A 242 -0.31 -5.30 9.46
CA LEU A 242 -1.22 -6.19 10.19
C LEU A 242 -2.67 -5.67 10.19
N LYS A 243 -2.86 -4.38 10.50
CA LYS A 243 -4.19 -3.73 10.45
C LYS A 243 -4.82 -3.86 9.06
N GLY A 244 -4.08 -3.53 8.01
CA GLY A 244 -4.55 -3.62 6.63
C GLY A 244 -5.01 -5.03 6.28
N GLY A 245 -4.22 -6.05 6.63
CA GLY A 245 -4.59 -7.44 6.39
C GLY A 245 -5.87 -7.88 7.13
N MET A 246 -5.96 -7.59 8.43
CA MET A 246 -7.14 -7.97 9.23
C MET A 246 -8.40 -7.22 8.76
N ARG A 247 -8.27 -5.95 8.40
CA ARG A 247 -9.36 -5.11 7.89
C ARG A 247 -9.84 -5.57 6.52
N LEU A 248 -8.92 -5.87 5.60
CA LEU A 248 -9.27 -6.42 4.30
C LEU A 248 -10.01 -7.77 4.46
N ALA A 249 -9.54 -8.66 5.34
CA ALA A 249 -10.26 -9.89 5.65
C ALA A 249 -11.67 -9.63 6.17
N GLY A 250 -11.83 -8.71 7.13
CA GLY A 250 -13.14 -8.33 7.68
C GLY A 250 -14.10 -7.78 6.63
N VAL A 251 -13.60 -6.93 5.72
CA VAL A 251 -14.39 -6.39 4.60
C VAL A 251 -14.85 -7.50 3.66
N LEU A 252 -13.93 -8.36 3.21
CA LEU A 252 -14.26 -9.45 2.29
C LEU A 252 -15.21 -10.45 2.92
N ASN A 253 -14.99 -10.82 4.20
CA ASN A 253 -15.92 -11.66 4.96
C ASN A 253 -17.31 -11.02 5.03
N GLY A 254 -17.40 -9.73 5.38
CA GLY A 254 -18.67 -9.02 5.43
C GLY A 254 -19.39 -8.86 4.08
N ILE A 255 -18.66 -8.97 2.96
CA ILE A 255 -19.23 -8.97 1.60
C ILE A 255 -19.77 -10.34 1.23
N PHE A 256 -19.01 -11.42 1.47
CA PHE A 256 -19.26 -12.74 0.88
C PHE A 256 -19.89 -13.78 1.82
N GLU A 257 -20.07 -13.46 3.10
CA GLU A 257 -20.75 -14.36 4.07
C GLU A 257 -22.28 -14.26 4.06
N LYS A 258 -22.85 -13.30 3.32
CA LYS A 258 -24.29 -13.07 3.26
C LYS A 258 -24.99 -13.97 2.25
#